data_AF-A0A0M2GV48-F1
#
_entry.id   AF-A0A0M2GV48-F1
#
_cell.length_a   1.000
_cell.length_b   1.000
_cell.length_c   1.000
_cell.angle_alpha   90.00
_cell.angle_beta   90.00
_cell.angle_gamma   90.00
#
_symmetry.space_group_name_H-M   'P 1'
#
loop_
_entity.id
_entity.type
_entity.pdbx_description
1 polymer ?
#
loop_
_entity_poly.entity_id
_entity_poly.type
_entity_poly.pdbx_seq_one_letter_code
_entity_poly.pdbx_strand_id
1 'polypeptide(L)'
;MTDQPRQIGGGRRTIGDFAPKLAELTDDILFEDVWNRTELAARDRSLITVAVLTAGGDADQLRFHLGRAKENGVTETELVEAITHLAFYAGWPKAMSAITVAKQVFSD
;
A
#
# COMPACT_ATOMS: atom_id res chain seq x y z
N MET A 1 -14.10 14.50 -8.21
CA MET A 1 -13.08 13.85 -7.36
C MET A 1 -11.74 14.43 -7.78
N THR A 2 -11.48 15.69 -7.38
CA THR A 2 -10.68 16.10 -6.21
C THR A 2 -9.21 15.74 -6.37
N ASP A 3 -8.46 16.78 -6.77
CA ASP A 3 -7.03 17.03 -6.64
C ASP A 3 -6.26 16.01 -5.77
N GLN A 4 -5.99 14.83 -6.33
CA GLN A 4 -5.13 13.83 -5.71
C GLN A 4 -3.79 13.83 -6.45
N PRO A 5 -2.66 13.71 -5.73
CA PRO A 5 -1.36 13.63 -6.39
C PRO A 5 -1.33 12.43 -7.33
N ARG A 6 -0.74 12.63 -8.51
CA ARG A 6 -0.55 11.55 -9.48
C ARG A 6 0.27 10.45 -8.82
N GLN A 7 -0.26 9.23 -8.87
CA GLN A 7 0.40 8.05 -8.33
C GLN A 7 1.47 7.62 -9.32
N ILE A 8 2.71 7.49 -8.85
CA ILE A 8 3.87 7.13 -9.70
C ILE A 8 4.52 5.87 -9.13
N GLY A 9 4.91 4.97 -10.03
CA GLY A 9 5.64 3.74 -9.70
C GLY A 9 7.15 3.95 -9.56
N GLY A 10 7.86 2.83 -9.44
CA GLY A 10 9.31 2.80 -9.40
C GLY A 10 9.90 1.53 -10.00
N GLY A 11 9.11 0.74 -10.73
CA GLY A 11 9.51 -0.56 -11.26
C GLY A 11 10.77 -0.46 -12.12
N ARG A 12 10.81 0.48 -13.07
CA ARG A 12 11.98 0.68 -13.93
C ARG A 12 13.23 1.14 -13.18
N ARG A 13 13.07 1.90 -12.09
CA ARG A 13 14.21 2.36 -11.27
C ARG A 13 14.76 1.25 -10.39
N THR A 14 13.91 0.36 -9.88
CA THR A 14 14.31 -0.63 -8.85
C THR A 14 14.73 -1.96 -9.45
N ILE A 15 14.05 -2.44 -10.50
CA ILE A 15 14.24 -3.79 -11.05
C ILE A 15 14.27 -3.83 -12.59
N GLY A 16 14.41 -2.68 -13.25
CA GLY A 16 14.31 -2.58 -14.72
C GLY A 16 15.43 -3.30 -15.46
N ASP A 17 16.62 -3.39 -14.87
CA ASP A 17 17.79 -4.11 -15.39
C ASP A 17 17.65 -5.63 -15.27
N PHE A 18 17.02 -6.11 -14.20
CA PHE A 18 16.85 -7.54 -13.92
C PHE A 18 15.54 -8.12 -14.50
N ALA A 19 14.42 -7.40 -14.36
CA ALA A 19 13.08 -7.84 -14.71
C ALA A 19 12.33 -6.76 -15.51
N PRO A 20 12.77 -6.44 -16.74
CA PRO A 20 12.30 -5.28 -17.50
C PRO A 20 10.78 -5.29 -17.76
N LYS A 21 10.19 -6.46 -18.03
CA LYS A 21 8.74 -6.52 -18.27
C LYS A 21 7.93 -6.29 -16.99
N LEU A 22 8.39 -6.79 -15.84
CA LEU A 22 7.70 -6.56 -14.57
C LEU A 22 7.80 -5.08 -14.17
N ALA A 23 8.97 -4.47 -14.39
CA ALA A 23 9.17 -3.04 -14.21
C ALA A 23 8.21 -2.20 -15.08
N GLU A 24 8.10 -2.53 -16.37
CA GLU A 24 7.16 -1.89 -17.30
C GLU A 24 5.71 -2.00 -16.82
N LEU A 25 5.24 -3.20 -16.46
CA LEU A 25 3.87 -3.40 -15.98
C LEU A 25 3.59 -2.66 -14.68
N THR A 26 4.57 -2.58 -13.78
CA THR A 26 4.46 -1.84 -12.52
C THR A 26 4.26 -0.35 -12.78
N ASP A 27 5.02 0.23 -13.70
CA ASP A 27 4.96 1.65 -13.95
C ASP A 27 3.78 2.02 -14.85
N ASP A 28 3.60 1.35 -15.99
CA ASP A 28 2.66 1.76 -17.04
C ASP A 28 1.21 1.32 -16.76
N ILE A 29 1.04 0.12 -16.19
CA ILE A 29 -0.30 -0.44 -15.97
C ILE A 29 -0.75 -0.19 -14.54
N LEU A 30 0.07 -0.57 -13.57
CA LEU A 30 -0.32 -0.43 -12.17
C LEU A 30 -0.37 1.04 -11.77
N PHE A 31 0.75 1.76 -11.83
CA PHE A 31 0.81 3.13 -11.29
C PHE A 31 0.39 4.22 -12.26
N GLU A 32 0.59 4.09 -13.57
CA GLU A 32 0.18 5.11 -14.54
C GLU A 32 -1.31 5.02 -14.91
N ASP A 33 -1.92 3.83 -14.91
CA ASP A 33 -3.37 3.64 -15.12
C ASP A 33 -4.13 3.34 -13.81
N VAL A 34 -4.07 2.10 -13.30
CA VAL A 34 -5.03 1.59 -12.29
C VAL A 34 -5.10 2.45 -11.02
N TRP A 35 -3.96 2.92 -10.52
CA TRP A 35 -3.89 3.77 -9.32
C TRP A 35 -4.38 5.21 -9.55
N ASN A 36 -4.42 5.68 -10.80
CA ASN A 36 -4.86 7.03 -11.17
C ASN A 36 -6.32 7.09 -11.65
N ARG A 37 -7.00 5.95 -11.81
CA ARG A 37 -8.42 5.87 -12.14
C ARG A 37 -9.29 6.64 -11.14
N THR A 38 -10.15 7.51 -11.64
CA THR A 38 -10.86 8.52 -10.83
C THR A 38 -12.07 8.02 -10.06
N GLU A 39 -12.53 6.79 -10.29
CA GLU A 39 -13.76 6.28 -9.64
C GLU A 39 -13.55 5.86 -8.18
N LEU A 40 -12.30 5.70 -7.74
CA LEU A 40 -11.94 5.42 -6.36
C LEU A 40 -10.70 6.24 -5.99
N ALA A 41 -10.79 6.99 -4.89
CA ALA A 41 -9.72 7.89 -4.45
C ALA A 41 -8.46 7.10 -4.07
N ALA A 42 -7.30 7.72 -4.27
CA ALA A 42 -6.00 7.15 -3.93
C ALA A 42 -5.90 6.80 -2.43
N ARG A 43 -6.56 7.60 -1.58
CA ARG A 43 -6.73 7.32 -0.15
C ARG A 43 -7.33 5.93 0.09
N ASP A 44 -8.49 5.67 -0.52
CA ASP A 44 -9.24 4.44 -0.31
C ASP A 44 -8.55 3.25 -0.98
N ARG A 45 -7.92 3.46 -2.15
CA ARG A 45 -7.06 2.45 -2.79
C ARG A 45 -5.89 2.04 -1.89
N SER A 46 -5.24 3.00 -1.23
CA SER A 46 -4.17 2.71 -0.28
C SER A 46 -4.68 1.92 0.92
N LEU A 47 -5.82 2.31 1.51
CA LEU A 47 -6.41 1.59 2.64
C LEU A 47 -6.75 0.14 2.27
N ILE A 48 -7.38 -0.08 1.12
CA ILE A 48 -7.71 -1.42 0.60
C ILE A 48 -6.43 -2.23 0.36
N THR A 49 -5.40 -1.62 -0.22
CA THR A 49 -4.13 -2.30 -0.49
C THR A 49 -3.45 -2.75 0.81
N VAL A 50 -3.38 -1.88 1.82
CA VAL A 50 -2.85 -2.24 3.15
C VAL A 50 -3.67 -3.37 3.78
N ALA A 51 -5.00 -3.32 3.66
CA ALA A 51 -5.87 -4.37 4.18
C ALA A 51 -5.61 -5.72 3.50
N VAL A 52 -5.48 -5.75 2.18
CA VAL A 52 -5.21 -6.97 1.40
C VAL A 52 -3.82 -7.54 1.72
N LEU A 53 -2.78 -6.71 1.78
CA LEU A 53 -1.43 -7.15 2.13
C LEU A 53 -1.37 -7.70 3.56
N THR A 54 -2.06 -7.04 4.50
CA THR A 54 -2.21 -7.54 5.87
C THR A 54 -2.92 -8.90 5.88
N ALA A 55 -4.04 -9.03 5.15
CA ALA A 55 -4.80 -10.27 5.10
C ALA A 55 -4.06 -11.41 4.37
N GLY A 56 -3.23 -11.09 3.38
CA GLY A 56 -2.35 -12.02 2.67
C GLY A 56 -1.16 -12.49 3.50
N GLY A 57 -0.68 -11.65 4.43
CA GLY A 57 0.55 -11.88 5.18
C GLY A 57 1.80 -11.34 4.47
N ASP A 58 1.62 -10.46 3.47
CA ASP A 58 2.67 -9.90 2.62
C ASP A 58 3.37 -8.71 3.30
N ALA A 59 3.92 -8.95 4.48
CA ALA A 59 4.46 -7.89 5.35
C ALA A 59 5.59 -7.09 4.71
N ASP A 60 6.38 -7.69 3.81
CA ASP A 60 7.49 -7.02 3.10
C ASP A 60 7.01 -5.87 2.21
N GLN A 61 5.76 -5.93 1.71
CA GLN A 61 5.17 -4.87 0.89
C GLN A 61 4.54 -3.75 1.73
N LEU A 62 4.23 -4.02 3.01
CA LEU A 62 3.52 -3.07 3.87
C LEU A 62 4.31 -1.79 4.11
N ARG A 63 5.65 -1.85 4.22
CA ARG A 63 6.46 -0.64 4.47
C ARG A 63 6.19 0.45 3.43
N PHE A 64 6.23 0.07 2.16
CA PHE A 64 5.96 1.01 1.06
C PHE A 64 4.50 1.48 1.04
N HIS A 65 3.55 0.54 1.18
CA HIS A 65 2.13 0.87 1.08
C HIS A 65 1.57 1.63 2.27
N LEU A 66 2.14 1.48 3.48
CA LEU A 66 1.79 2.28 4.65
C LEU A 66 2.26 3.72 4.51
N GLY A 67 3.49 3.95 4.02
CA GLY A 67 3.98 5.28 3.69
C GLY A 67 3.10 5.97 2.63
N ARG A 68 2.80 5.25 1.54
CA ARG A 68 1.90 5.74 0.49
C ARG A 68 0.48 5.98 0.99
N ALA A 69 -0.03 5.18 1.93
CA ALA A 69 -1.34 5.41 2.53
C ALA A 69 -1.38 6.73 3.30
N LYS A 70 -0.33 7.05 4.07
CA LYS A 70 -0.18 8.33 4.75
C LYS A 70 -0.12 9.50 3.77
N GLU A 71 0.72 9.39 2.73
CA GLU A 71 0.82 10.42 1.68
C GLU A 71 -0.52 10.69 0.99
N ASN A 72 -1.34 9.63 0.81
CA ASN A 72 -2.66 9.73 0.23
C ASN A 72 -3.77 10.13 1.25
N GLY A 73 -3.41 10.42 2.51
CA GLY A 73 -4.33 10.97 3.51
C GLY A 73 -5.07 9.95 4.38
N VAL A 74 -4.61 8.69 4.45
CA VAL A 74 -5.06 7.76 5.50
C VAL A 74 -4.27 8.06 6.77
N THR A 75 -4.95 8.27 7.89
CA THR A 75 -4.27 8.59 9.15
C THR A 75 -3.63 7.34 9.77
N GLU A 76 -2.60 7.52 10.61
CA GLU A 76 -1.98 6.41 11.33
C GLU A 76 -3.00 5.69 12.22
N THR A 77 -3.90 6.43 12.88
CA THR A 77 -4.99 5.87 13.68
C THR A 77 -5.88 4.96 12.84
N GLU A 78 -6.29 5.39 11.65
CA GLU A 78 -7.11 4.55 10.75
C GLU A 78 -6.37 3.31 10.28
N LEU A 79 -5.07 3.39 9.99
CA LEU A 79 -4.25 2.24 9.60
C LEU A 79 -4.09 1.24 10.75
N VAL A 80 -3.84 1.72 11.96
CA VAL A 80 -3.77 0.89 13.18
C VAL A 80 -5.11 0.19 13.43
N GLU A 81 -6.22 0.91 13.34
CA GLU A 81 -7.55 0.34 13.52
C GLU A 81 -7.91 -0.67 12.43
N ALA A 82 -7.57 -0.40 11.16
CA ALA A 82 -7.80 -1.35 10.08
C ALA A 82 -7.03 -2.67 10.29
N ILE A 83 -5.75 -2.60 10.68
CA ILE A 83 -4.94 -3.78 10.99
C ILE A 83 -5.50 -4.53 12.20
N THR A 84 -5.92 -3.81 13.23
CA THR A 84 -6.55 -4.39 14.43
C THR A 84 -7.86 -5.10 14.08
N HIS A 85 -8.70 -4.49 13.26
CA HIS A 85 -9.94 -5.10 12.77
C HIS A 85 -9.65 -6.38 11.97
N LEU A 86 -8.61 -6.37 11.14
CA LEU A 86 -8.20 -7.53 10.34
C LEU A 86 -7.67 -8.70 11.18
N ALA A 87 -7.26 -8.49 12.44
CA ALA A 87 -6.91 -9.60 13.34
C ALA A 87 -8.07 -10.60 13.49
N PHE A 88 -9.31 -10.11 13.45
CA PHE A 88 -10.52 -10.93 13.57
C PHE A 88 -10.91 -11.66 12.27
N TYR A 89 -10.56 -11.11 11.10
CA TYR A 89 -10.95 -11.67 9.80
C TYR A 89 -9.84 -12.45 9.09
N ALA A 90 -8.59 -12.07 9.32
CA ALA A 90 -7.41 -12.66 8.68
C ALA A 90 -6.50 -13.42 9.65
N GLY A 91 -6.75 -13.30 10.96
CA GLY A 91 -6.03 -14.00 12.01
C GLY A 91 -4.95 -13.17 12.69
N TRP A 92 -4.76 -13.43 13.99
CA TRP A 92 -3.84 -12.72 14.87
C TRP A 92 -2.38 -12.64 14.37
N PRO A 93 -1.77 -13.73 13.86
CA PRO A 93 -0.37 -13.69 13.41
C PRO A 93 -0.12 -12.68 12.30
N LYS A 94 -1.04 -12.56 11.35
CA LYS A 94 -0.91 -11.63 10.22
C LYS A 94 -1.05 -10.18 10.68
N ALA A 95 -2.01 -9.90 11.55
CA ALA A 95 -2.18 -8.57 12.14
C ALA A 95 -0.95 -8.17 12.99
N MET A 96 -0.38 -9.09 13.77
CA MET A 96 0.83 -8.83 14.56
C MET A 96 2.05 -8.53 13.69
N SER A 97 2.24 -9.25 12.58
CA SER A 97 3.30 -8.94 11.61
C SER A 97 3.09 -7.55 11.00
N ALA A 98 1.87 -7.24 10.55
CA ALA A 98 1.54 -5.97 9.94
C ALA A 98 1.71 -4.78 10.89
N ILE A 99 1.21 -4.88 12.12
CA ILE A 99 1.31 -3.78 13.09
C ILE A 99 2.74 -3.52 13.54
N THR A 100 3.60 -4.56 13.53
CA THR A 100 5.03 -4.40 13.80
C THR A 100 5.72 -3.57 12.71
N VAL A 101 5.38 -3.80 11.43
CA VAL A 101 5.87 -2.97 10.32
C VAL A 101 5.31 -1.55 10.42
N ALA A 102 4.02 -1.40 10.73
CA ALA A 102 3.40 -0.09 10.91
C ALA A 102 4.08 0.74 12.02
N LYS A 103 4.36 0.11 13.16
CA LYS A 103 5.11 0.76 14.25
C LYS A 103 6.47 1.29 13.79
N GLN A 104 7.21 0.53 12.98
CA GLN A 104 8.49 0.98 12.44
C GLN A 104 8.31 2.20 11.53
N VAL A 105 7.37 2.13 10.58
CA VAL A 105 7.13 3.20 9.60
C VAL A 105 6.62 4.51 10.24
N PHE A 106 5.86 4.43 11.33
CA PHE A 106 5.28 5.60 11.99
C PHE A 106 6.19 6.25 13.04
N SER A 107 7.27 5.56 13.41
CA SER A 107 8.25 6.05 14.38
C SER A 107 9.49 6.67 13.72
N ASP A 108 9.57 6.59 12.38
CA ASP A 108 10.57 7.25 11.52
C ASP A 108 10.08 8.66 11.12
#